data_AF-A0A954C6B1-F1
#
_entry.id   AF-A0A954C6B1-F1
#
_cell.length_a   1.000
_cell.length_b   1.000
_cell.length_c   1.000
_cell.angle_alpha   90.00
_cell.angle_beta   90.00
_cell.angle_gamma   90.00
#
_symmetry.space_group_name_H-M   'P 1'
#
loop_
_entity.id
_entity.type
_entity.pdbx_description
1 polymer ?
#
loop_
_entity_poly.entity_id
_entity_poly.type
_entity_poly.pdbx_seq_one_letter_code
_entity_poly.pdbx_strand_id
1 'polypeptide(L)'
;MSLRLTFVLCLIALPFAGAKDCGELPTGQNPSPEELSAEIALCSARHQVPTEVIKAVGWQESGLQQWRPDGTFVYNTSDCGLGMMQLTGDTAKQFDLEQLKRDWRYNLDAGVKVLAQKWERAVRQKDTPPDPAARRVLENWYYAIAYYYGGKNEDYLRKIYGHLKDRPGTLSRILSQPVEVTLPSDVIPGFAFGDGFQAFDGNRFEDKDGKPHQGATHASTFGDPRTEAALEALIAKAQQAIDKGKVKNALKYLRKVGEVDYDSAHKRRAEAMALELVSAAEASLIEAERLHAAGELTEALKLLRKVSRDFKDHPLEDQAKERIKAYKVKQ
;
A
#
# COMPACT_ATOMS: atom_id res chain seq x y z
N MET A 1 -67.28 5.21 -44.95
CA MET A 1 -65.98 4.50 -44.84
C MET A 1 -65.33 4.93 -43.54
N SER A 2 -65.33 4.08 -42.51
CA SER A 2 -64.72 4.36 -41.21
C SER A 2 -63.45 3.52 -41.10
N LEU A 3 -62.29 4.17 -41.14
CA LEU A 3 -60.98 3.52 -41.13
C LEU A 3 -60.58 3.25 -39.68
N ARG A 4 -60.67 1.99 -39.23
CA ARG A 4 -60.17 1.56 -37.92
C ARG A 4 -58.64 1.41 -38.00
N LEU A 5 -57.92 2.22 -37.23
CA LEU A 5 -56.47 2.14 -37.09
C LEU A 5 -56.15 1.08 -36.02
N THR A 6 -55.73 -0.11 -36.45
CA THR A 6 -55.25 -1.17 -35.54
C THR A 6 -53.78 -0.91 -35.23
N PHE A 7 -53.49 -0.46 -34.01
CA PHE A 7 -52.12 -0.36 -33.50
C PHE A 7 -51.62 -1.78 -33.16
N VAL A 8 -50.74 -2.33 -34.00
CA VAL A 8 -50.00 -3.56 -33.70
C VAL A 8 -48.80 -3.17 -32.83
N LEU A 9 -48.86 -3.49 -31.54
CA LEU A 9 -47.76 -3.34 -30.60
C LEU A 9 -46.72 -4.45 -30.90
N CYS A 10 -45.70 -4.12 -31.70
CA CYS A 10 -44.55 -4.99 -31.90
C CYS A 10 -43.68 -4.95 -30.63
N LEU A 11 -43.83 -5.95 -29.76
CA LEU A 11 -42.91 -6.22 -28.66
C LEU A 11 -41.56 -6.64 -29.27
N ILE A 12 -40.66 -5.69 -29.44
CA ILE A 12 -39.26 -5.95 -29.74
C ILE A 12 -38.65 -6.54 -28.47
N ALA A 13 -38.50 -7.87 -28.45
CA ALA A 13 -37.71 -8.54 -27.43
C ALA A 13 -36.24 -8.13 -27.64
N LEU A 14 -35.79 -7.13 -26.89
CA LEU A 14 -34.36 -6.86 -26.75
C LEU A 14 -33.72 -8.11 -26.13
N PRO A 15 -32.62 -8.63 -26.71
CA PRO A 15 -31.89 -9.72 -26.09
C PRO A 15 -31.23 -9.14 -24.83
N PHE A 16 -31.85 -9.35 -23.68
CA PHE A 16 -31.13 -9.30 -22.41
C PHE A 16 -30.08 -10.41 -22.48
N ALA A 17 -28.83 -10.05 -22.74
CA ALA A 17 -27.71 -10.92 -22.43
C ALA A 17 -27.81 -11.21 -20.92
N GLY A 18 -28.34 -12.38 -20.58
CA GLY A 18 -28.62 -12.74 -19.20
C GLY A 18 -27.33 -12.69 -18.39
N ALA A 19 -27.40 -12.09 -17.19
CA ALA A 19 -26.30 -12.15 -16.24
C ALA A 19 -25.89 -13.62 -16.05
N LYS A 20 -24.58 -13.88 -16.04
CA LYS A 20 -24.06 -15.22 -15.83
C LYS A 20 -24.37 -15.65 -14.40
N ASP A 21 -24.88 -16.87 -14.24
CA ASP A 21 -25.07 -17.44 -12.89
C ASP A 21 -23.70 -17.72 -12.28
N CYS A 22 -23.37 -16.98 -11.21
CA CYS A 22 -22.13 -17.09 -10.47
C CYS A 22 -22.27 -17.95 -9.19
N GLY A 23 -23.41 -18.63 -9.05
CA GLY A 23 -23.78 -19.42 -7.88
C GLY A 23 -24.18 -18.57 -6.67
N GLU A 24 -24.25 -19.19 -5.49
CA GLU A 24 -24.55 -18.48 -4.25
C GLU A 24 -23.50 -17.40 -3.98
N LEU A 25 -23.97 -16.19 -3.66
CA LEU A 25 -23.13 -15.03 -3.35
C LEU A 25 -23.28 -14.68 -1.86
N PRO A 26 -22.21 -14.78 -1.06
CA PRO A 26 -22.29 -14.53 0.37
C PRO A 26 -22.39 -13.04 0.70
N THR A 27 -22.89 -12.72 1.88
CA THR A 27 -22.76 -11.38 2.47
C THR A 27 -21.61 -11.34 3.47
N GLY A 28 -21.07 -10.14 3.74
CA GLY A 28 -19.95 -10.00 4.66
C GLY A 28 -19.49 -8.56 4.86
N GLN A 29 -18.34 -8.41 5.49
CA GLN A 29 -17.73 -7.12 5.82
C GLN A 29 -16.24 -7.13 5.46
N ASN A 30 -15.77 -6.03 4.88
CA ASN A 30 -14.35 -5.89 4.54
C ASN A 30 -13.48 -5.79 5.81
N PRO A 31 -12.21 -6.23 5.72
CA PRO A 31 -11.24 -6.03 6.81
C PRO A 31 -10.96 -4.56 7.09
N SER A 32 -10.37 -4.27 8.25
CA SER A 32 -9.82 -2.93 8.47
C SER A 32 -8.63 -2.68 7.54
N PRO A 33 -8.28 -1.42 7.23
CA PRO A 33 -7.10 -1.12 6.42
C PRO A 33 -5.79 -1.65 7.01
N GLU A 34 -5.71 -1.77 8.34
CA GLU A 34 -4.57 -2.34 9.06
C GLU A 34 -4.49 -3.85 8.81
N GLU A 35 -5.61 -4.59 8.95
CA GLU A 35 -5.69 -6.01 8.63
C GLU A 35 -5.38 -6.29 7.15
N LEU A 36 -5.94 -5.48 6.25
CA LEU A 36 -5.68 -5.57 4.81
C LEU A 36 -4.20 -5.33 4.50
N SER A 37 -3.62 -4.27 5.05
CA SER A 37 -2.20 -3.95 4.85
C SER A 37 -1.28 -5.08 5.35
N ALA A 38 -1.63 -5.70 6.48
CA ALA A 38 -0.87 -6.83 7.02
C ALA A 38 -0.98 -8.07 6.11
N GLU A 39 -2.18 -8.41 5.63
CA GLU A 39 -2.36 -9.55 4.72
C GLU A 39 -1.68 -9.33 3.36
N ILE A 40 -1.72 -8.11 2.82
CA ILE A 40 -0.97 -7.75 1.60
C ILE A 40 0.53 -7.99 1.80
N ALA A 41 1.09 -7.61 2.96
CA ALA A 41 2.50 -7.86 3.26
C ALA A 41 2.79 -9.38 3.30
N LEU A 42 1.94 -10.18 3.93
CA LEU A 42 2.08 -11.64 3.95
C LEU A 42 2.01 -12.27 2.56
N CYS A 43 1.05 -11.84 1.72
CA CYS A 43 0.92 -12.31 0.34
C CYS A 43 2.12 -11.88 -0.52
N SER A 44 2.58 -10.65 -0.36
CA SER A 44 3.78 -10.11 -1.00
C SER A 44 5.00 -10.98 -0.69
N ALA A 45 5.18 -11.32 0.58
CA ALA A 45 6.21 -12.22 1.06
C ALA A 45 6.18 -13.59 0.37
N ARG A 46 4.99 -14.19 0.38
CA ARG A 46 4.75 -15.56 -0.05
C ARG A 46 4.98 -15.73 -1.55
N HIS A 47 4.57 -14.74 -2.34
CA HIS A 47 4.55 -14.81 -3.80
C HIS A 47 5.61 -13.94 -4.48
N GLN A 48 6.41 -13.20 -3.70
CA GLN A 48 7.43 -12.27 -4.22
C GLN A 48 6.80 -11.28 -5.23
N VAL A 49 5.69 -10.65 -4.83
CA VAL A 49 5.00 -9.60 -5.58
C VAL A 49 5.06 -8.32 -4.73
N PRO A 50 5.45 -7.17 -5.28
CA PRO A 50 5.52 -5.94 -4.50
C PRO A 50 4.20 -5.54 -3.87
N THR A 51 4.22 -5.01 -2.65
CA THR A 51 2.98 -4.56 -1.99
C THR A 51 2.27 -3.47 -2.79
N GLU A 52 3.02 -2.60 -3.46
CA GLU A 52 2.51 -1.52 -4.31
C GLU A 52 1.73 -2.09 -5.50
N VAL A 53 2.30 -3.10 -6.18
CA VAL A 53 1.62 -3.78 -7.30
C VAL A 53 0.33 -4.45 -6.83
N ILE A 54 0.35 -5.16 -5.69
CA ILE A 54 -0.84 -5.80 -5.13
C ILE A 54 -1.93 -4.75 -4.82
N LYS A 55 -1.55 -3.65 -4.14
CA LYS A 55 -2.45 -2.56 -3.79
C LYS A 55 -3.07 -1.92 -5.03
N ALA A 56 -2.26 -1.60 -6.04
CA ALA A 56 -2.72 -0.94 -7.26
C ALA A 56 -3.66 -1.82 -8.08
N VAL A 57 -3.32 -3.10 -8.26
CA VAL A 57 -4.17 -4.07 -8.97
C VAL A 57 -5.46 -4.30 -8.20
N GLY A 58 -5.41 -4.63 -6.92
CA GLY A 58 -6.62 -4.87 -6.12
C GLY A 58 -7.53 -3.63 -6.04
N TRP A 59 -6.96 -2.43 -6.07
CA TRP A 59 -7.76 -1.20 -6.16
C TRP A 59 -8.44 -1.05 -7.52
N GLN A 60 -7.73 -1.29 -8.62
CA GLN A 60 -8.30 -1.22 -9.96
C GLN A 60 -9.40 -2.28 -10.18
N GLU A 61 -9.26 -3.46 -9.57
CA GLU A 61 -10.21 -4.55 -9.73
C GLU A 61 -11.49 -4.34 -8.90
N SER A 62 -11.39 -3.85 -7.66
CA SER A 62 -12.59 -3.72 -6.80
C SER A 62 -12.56 -2.59 -5.78
N GLY A 63 -11.55 -1.71 -5.81
CA GLY A 63 -11.30 -0.77 -4.74
C GLY A 63 -10.79 -1.45 -3.46
N LEU A 64 -10.16 -2.63 -3.59
CA LEU A 64 -9.76 -3.51 -2.48
C LEU A 64 -10.93 -3.98 -1.60
N GLN A 65 -12.08 -4.23 -2.24
CA GLN A 65 -13.30 -4.69 -1.57
C GLN A 65 -13.65 -6.12 -1.98
N GLN A 66 -13.94 -6.96 -0.98
CA GLN A 66 -14.60 -8.26 -1.18
C GLN A 66 -16.12 -8.10 -1.15
N TRP A 67 -16.62 -7.20 -0.31
CA TRP A 67 -18.05 -6.86 -0.18
C TRP A 67 -18.27 -5.36 -0.38
N ARG A 68 -19.41 -4.99 -0.95
CA ARG A 68 -19.86 -3.59 -1.06
C ARG A 68 -20.25 -3.04 0.33
N PRO A 69 -20.45 -1.72 0.47
CA PRO A 69 -20.88 -1.12 1.74
C PRO A 69 -22.20 -1.68 2.29
N ASP A 70 -23.10 -2.19 1.43
CA ASP A 70 -24.36 -2.85 1.82
C ASP A 70 -24.18 -4.33 2.22
N GLY A 71 -22.94 -4.83 2.23
CA GLY A 71 -22.59 -6.20 2.56
C GLY A 71 -22.71 -7.18 1.39
N THR A 72 -23.17 -6.75 0.20
CA THR A 72 -23.27 -7.63 -0.97
C THR A 72 -21.91 -7.97 -1.55
N PHE A 73 -21.70 -9.22 -2.00
CA PHE A 73 -20.45 -9.64 -2.61
C PHE A 73 -20.10 -8.84 -3.87
N VAL A 74 -18.84 -8.44 -4.00
CA VAL A 74 -18.33 -7.78 -5.22
C VAL A 74 -18.09 -8.83 -6.30
N TYR A 75 -18.79 -8.71 -7.42
CA TYR A 75 -18.56 -9.54 -8.59
C TYR A 75 -18.93 -8.86 -9.89
N ASN A 76 -18.38 -9.35 -10.99
CA ASN A 76 -18.77 -8.97 -12.35
C ASN A 76 -19.85 -9.94 -12.88
N THR A 77 -21.00 -9.38 -13.27
CA THR A 77 -22.18 -10.13 -13.73
C THR A 77 -22.02 -10.78 -15.11
N SER A 78 -21.02 -10.36 -15.88
CA SER A 78 -20.79 -10.84 -17.24
C SER A 78 -19.89 -12.08 -17.28
N ASP A 79 -18.84 -12.10 -16.47
CA ASP A 79 -17.81 -13.16 -16.49
C ASP A 79 -17.64 -13.90 -15.17
N CYS A 80 -18.31 -13.46 -14.11
CA CYS A 80 -18.14 -13.90 -12.72
C CYS A 80 -16.74 -13.61 -12.17
N GLY A 81 -16.21 -12.40 -12.36
CA GLY A 81 -15.05 -11.92 -11.61
C GLY A 81 -15.36 -11.89 -10.12
N LEU A 82 -14.64 -12.66 -9.31
CA LEU A 82 -14.97 -12.88 -7.91
C LEU A 82 -14.13 -12.03 -6.96
N GLY A 83 -14.80 -11.19 -6.16
CA GLY A 83 -14.25 -10.59 -4.94
C GLY A 83 -13.15 -9.56 -5.17
N MET A 84 -12.25 -9.44 -4.19
CA MET A 84 -11.24 -8.39 -4.11
C MET A 84 -10.32 -8.31 -5.33
N MET A 85 -9.93 -9.46 -5.87
CA MET A 85 -8.98 -9.55 -6.98
C MET A 85 -9.64 -9.88 -8.33
N GLN A 86 -10.98 -9.89 -8.38
CA GLN A 86 -11.80 -10.15 -9.58
C GLN A 86 -11.34 -11.38 -10.41
N LEU A 87 -11.08 -12.50 -9.75
CA LEU A 87 -10.68 -13.74 -10.45
C LEU A 87 -11.84 -14.29 -11.29
N THR A 88 -11.61 -14.52 -12.59
CA THR A 88 -12.61 -14.98 -13.56
C THR A 88 -12.20 -16.30 -14.22
N GLY A 89 -13.17 -17.01 -14.79
CA GLY A 89 -12.93 -18.08 -15.76
C GLY A 89 -11.83 -19.07 -15.34
N ASP A 90 -10.81 -19.22 -16.18
CA ASP A 90 -9.70 -20.14 -15.93
C ASP A 90 -8.80 -19.73 -14.76
N THR A 91 -8.71 -18.43 -14.45
CA THR A 91 -7.95 -17.96 -13.29
C THR A 91 -8.62 -18.32 -11.97
N ALA A 92 -9.96 -18.41 -11.94
CA ALA A 92 -10.72 -18.85 -10.76
C ALA A 92 -10.76 -20.37 -10.63
N LYS A 93 -10.84 -21.13 -11.74
CA LYS A 93 -10.95 -22.61 -11.74
C LYS A 93 -9.78 -23.35 -11.09
N GLN A 94 -8.62 -22.71 -10.94
CA GLN A 94 -7.47 -23.31 -10.25
C GLN A 94 -7.56 -23.23 -8.72
N PHE A 95 -8.62 -22.60 -8.19
CA PHE A 95 -8.84 -22.37 -6.77
C PHE A 95 -10.20 -22.92 -6.32
N ASP A 96 -10.39 -22.99 -5.00
CA ASP A 96 -11.70 -23.28 -4.41
C ASP A 96 -12.61 -22.05 -4.58
N LEU A 97 -13.62 -22.20 -5.45
CA LEU A 97 -14.54 -21.11 -5.80
C LEU A 97 -15.36 -20.61 -4.61
N GLU A 98 -15.69 -21.48 -3.65
CA GLU A 98 -16.48 -21.08 -2.49
C GLU A 98 -15.61 -20.31 -1.48
N GLN A 99 -14.35 -20.73 -1.32
CA GLN A 99 -13.38 -19.98 -0.53
C GLN A 99 -13.06 -18.61 -1.16
N LEU A 100 -12.97 -18.52 -2.50
CA LEU A 100 -12.79 -17.23 -3.20
C LEU A 100 -13.90 -16.23 -2.88
N LYS A 101 -15.12 -16.70 -2.59
CA LYS A 101 -16.25 -15.84 -2.25
C LYS A 101 -16.31 -15.51 -0.76
N ARG A 102 -16.10 -16.51 0.11
CA ARG A 102 -16.36 -16.43 1.56
C ARG A 102 -15.18 -15.90 2.37
N ASP A 103 -13.95 -16.11 1.90
CA ASP A 103 -12.73 -15.71 2.61
C ASP A 103 -11.95 -14.68 1.79
N TRP A 104 -11.97 -13.43 2.26
CA TRP A 104 -11.26 -12.34 1.59
C TRP A 104 -9.75 -12.54 1.59
N ARG A 105 -9.17 -13.20 2.60
CA ARG A 105 -7.73 -13.49 2.65
C ARG A 105 -7.37 -14.51 1.59
N TYR A 106 -8.20 -15.54 1.44
CA TYR A 106 -8.05 -16.53 0.38
C TYR A 106 -8.18 -15.89 -1.02
N ASN A 107 -9.16 -15.00 -1.22
CA ASN A 107 -9.32 -14.27 -2.48
C ASN A 107 -8.09 -13.42 -2.82
N LEU A 108 -7.60 -12.64 -1.84
CA LEU A 108 -6.40 -11.83 -1.99
C LEU A 108 -5.18 -12.71 -2.32
N ASP A 109 -4.91 -13.75 -1.55
CA ASP A 109 -3.79 -14.67 -1.77
C ASP A 109 -3.84 -15.31 -3.16
N ALA A 110 -5.02 -15.77 -3.58
CA ALA A 110 -5.23 -16.35 -4.90
C ALA A 110 -4.94 -15.34 -6.03
N GLY A 111 -5.39 -14.09 -5.89
CA GLY A 111 -5.09 -13.02 -6.85
C GLY A 111 -3.61 -12.69 -6.93
N VAL A 112 -2.93 -12.60 -5.79
CA VAL A 112 -1.47 -12.35 -5.75
C VAL A 112 -0.70 -13.52 -6.36
N LYS A 113 -1.13 -14.77 -6.11
CA LYS A 113 -0.56 -15.95 -6.77
C LYS A 113 -0.72 -15.88 -8.30
N VAL A 114 -1.88 -15.43 -8.79
CA VAL A 114 -2.09 -15.22 -10.23
C VAL A 114 -1.14 -14.15 -10.77
N LEU A 115 -0.96 -13.01 -10.10
CA LEU A 115 0.05 -12.01 -10.50
C LEU A 115 1.45 -12.61 -10.61
N ALA A 116 1.87 -13.42 -9.64
CA ALA A 116 3.14 -14.13 -9.71
C ALA A 116 3.21 -15.10 -10.91
N GLN A 117 2.14 -15.85 -11.21
CA GLN A 117 2.07 -16.68 -12.41
C GLN A 117 2.15 -15.85 -13.71
N LYS A 118 1.62 -14.63 -13.73
CA LYS A 118 1.72 -13.72 -14.87
C LYS A 118 3.14 -13.19 -15.04
N TRP A 119 3.86 -12.94 -13.96
CA TRP A 119 5.30 -12.69 -14.02
C TRP A 119 6.04 -13.86 -14.66
N GLU A 120 5.80 -15.10 -14.19
CA GLU A 120 6.44 -16.29 -14.78
C GLU A 120 6.09 -16.45 -16.27
N ARG A 121 4.88 -16.05 -16.67
CA ARG A 121 4.51 -16.00 -18.09
C ARG A 121 5.34 -14.97 -18.84
N ALA A 122 5.49 -13.74 -18.35
CA ALA A 122 6.31 -12.71 -18.99
C ALA A 122 7.77 -13.15 -19.15
N VAL A 123 8.33 -13.84 -18.14
CA VAL A 123 9.66 -14.45 -18.24
C VAL A 123 9.72 -15.49 -19.36
N ARG A 124 8.75 -16.42 -19.44
CA ARG A 124 8.71 -17.44 -20.52
C ARG A 124 8.55 -16.82 -21.91
N GLN A 125 7.83 -15.71 -22.00
CA GLN A 125 7.64 -14.97 -23.25
C GLN A 125 8.81 -14.02 -23.58
N LYS A 126 9.79 -13.90 -22.67
CA LYS A 126 10.98 -13.03 -22.76
C LYS A 126 10.66 -11.54 -22.76
N ASP A 127 9.50 -11.16 -22.24
CA ASP A 127 9.11 -9.76 -22.10
C ASP A 127 9.72 -9.10 -20.86
N THR A 128 10.11 -9.91 -19.86
CA THR A 128 10.71 -9.49 -18.60
C THR A 128 11.90 -10.40 -18.24
N PRO A 129 12.98 -9.87 -17.62
CA PRO A 129 14.11 -10.67 -17.18
C PRO A 129 13.75 -11.76 -16.16
N PRO A 130 14.42 -12.93 -16.21
CA PRO A 130 14.20 -14.00 -15.23
C PRO A 130 14.82 -13.73 -13.84
N ASP A 131 15.61 -12.66 -13.70
CA ASP A 131 16.33 -12.35 -12.47
C ASP A 131 15.34 -12.07 -11.30
N PRO A 132 15.41 -12.83 -10.19
CA PRO A 132 14.60 -12.56 -9.01
C PRO A 132 14.76 -11.13 -8.47
N ALA A 133 15.94 -10.51 -8.63
CA ALA A 133 16.16 -9.12 -8.22
C ALA A 133 15.35 -8.13 -9.08
N ALA A 134 15.06 -8.46 -10.35
CA ALA A 134 14.26 -7.61 -11.22
C ALA A 134 12.81 -7.45 -10.72
N ARG A 135 12.29 -8.43 -9.96
CA ARG A 135 10.97 -8.33 -9.31
C ARG A 135 10.90 -7.21 -8.27
N ARG A 136 12.04 -6.73 -7.78
CA ARG A 136 12.10 -5.61 -6.82
C ARG A 136 11.86 -4.26 -7.48
N VAL A 137 11.86 -4.14 -8.80
CA VAL A 137 11.68 -2.86 -9.49
C VAL A 137 10.26 -2.80 -10.02
N LEU A 138 9.47 -1.80 -9.60
CA LEU A 138 8.03 -1.71 -9.91
C LEU A 138 7.74 -1.69 -11.41
N GLU A 139 8.61 -1.01 -12.16
CA GLU A 139 8.51 -0.86 -13.60
C GLU A 139 8.60 -2.21 -14.33
N ASN A 140 9.34 -3.19 -13.79
CA ASN A 140 9.45 -4.52 -14.40
C ASN A 140 8.14 -5.33 -14.31
N TRP A 141 7.16 -4.92 -13.49
CA TRP A 141 5.86 -5.59 -13.40
C TRP A 141 4.89 -5.25 -14.53
N TYR A 142 5.29 -4.37 -15.47
CA TYR A 142 4.52 -3.93 -16.63
C TYR A 142 3.79 -5.09 -17.34
N TYR A 143 4.51 -6.13 -17.74
CA TYR A 143 3.93 -7.25 -18.49
C TYR A 143 3.08 -8.17 -17.62
N ALA A 144 3.48 -8.40 -16.37
CA ALA A 144 2.71 -9.21 -15.45
C ALA A 144 1.31 -8.59 -15.19
N ILE A 145 1.25 -7.27 -15.01
CA ILE A 145 0.00 -6.53 -14.81
C ILE A 145 -0.85 -6.57 -16.08
N ALA A 146 -0.26 -6.33 -17.25
CA ALA A 146 -1.00 -6.42 -18.51
C ALA A 146 -1.60 -7.83 -18.75
N TYR A 147 -0.87 -8.89 -18.41
CA TYR A 147 -1.38 -10.26 -18.50
C TYR A 147 -2.37 -10.64 -17.41
N TYR A 148 -2.40 -9.91 -16.30
CA TYR A 148 -3.43 -10.05 -15.27
C TYR A 148 -4.77 -9.57 -15.81
N TYR A 149 -4.78 -8.35 -16.38
CA TYR A 149 -5.94 -7.78 -17.07
C TYR A 149 -6.41 -8.64 -18.26
N GLY A 150 -5.48 -9.35 -18.92
CA GLY A 150 -5.77 -10.23 -20.04
C GLY A 150 -5.71 -9.54 -21.41
N GLY A 151 -5.11 -8.35 -21.49
CA GLY A 151 -5.03 -7.57 -22.73
C GLY A 151 -3.76 -6.73 -22.85
N LYS A 152 -3.42 -6.37 -24.09
CA LYS A 152 -2.33 -5.42 -24.41
C LYS A 152 -2.87 -4.00 -24.30
N ASN A 153 -2.96 -3.46 -23.07
CA ASN A 153 -3.58 -2.16 -22.83
C ASN A 153 -2.71 -1.28 -21.94
N GLU A 154 -2.00 -0.33 -22.56
CA GLU A 154 -1.16 0.63 -21.82
C GLU A 154 -1.98 1.65 -21.05
N ASP A 155 -3.19 2.00 -21.49
CA ASP A 155 -4.08 2.87 -20.71
C ASP A 155 -4.49 2.21 -19.38
N TYR A 156 -4.66 0.88 -19.38
CA TYR A 156 -4.89 0.13 -18.13
C TYR A 156 -3.67 0.21 -17.21
N LEU A 157 -2.45 0.08 -17.76
CA LEU A 157 -1.21 0.22 -16.98
C LEU A 157 -1.03 1.63 -16.42
N ARG A 158 -1.30 2.67 -17.22
CA ARG A 158 -1.28 4.07 -16.78
C ARG A 158 -2.27 4.30 -15.64
N LYS A 159 -3.47 3.69 -15.68
CA LYS A 159 -4.44 3.76 -14.58
C LYS A 159 -3.92 3.06 -13.32
N ILE A 160 -3.41 1.83 -13.45
CA ILE A 160 -2.85 1.06 -12.33
C ILE A 160 -1.76 1.87 -11.61
N TYR A 161 -0.78 2.38 -12.35
CA TYR A 161 0.30 3.16 -11.77
C TYR A 161 -0.15 4.55 -11.32
N GLY A 162 -1.16 5.14 -11.98
CA GLY A 162 -1.81 6.37 -11.52
C GLY A 162 -2.40 6.23 -10.12
N HIS A 163 -2.97 5.07 -9.77
CA HIS A 163 -3.50 4.83 -8.42
C HIS A 163 -2.42 4.89 -7.33
N LEU A 164 -1.17 4.54 -7.66
CA LEU A 164 -0.06 4.64 -6.71
C LEU A 164 0.33 6.09 -6.41
N LYS A 165 0.18 6.98 -7.39
CA LYS A 165 0.38 8.42 -7.24
C LYS A 165 -0.80 9.07 -6.53
N ASP A 166 -2.02 8.82 -7.00
CA ASP A 166 -3.22 9.53 -6.56
C ASP A 166 -3.76 9.01 -5.22
N ARG A 167 -3.51 7.73 -4.92
CA ARG A 167 -3.89 7.04 -3.68
C ARG A 167 -5.36 7.22 -3.29
N PRO A 168 -6.32 6.94 -4.19
CA PRO A 168 -7.74 7.12 -3.91
C PRO A 168 -8.27 6.22 -2.79
N GLY A 169 -9.25 6.72 -2.03
CA GLY A 169 -10.00 5.94 -1.05
C GLY A 169 -9.13 5.18 -0.05
N THR A 170 -9.32 3.86 0.06
CA THR A 170 -8.55 3.00 0.97
C THR A 170 -7.04 3.02 0.68
N LEU A 171 -6.61 3.27 -0.57
CA LEU A 171 -5.18 3.35 -0.89
C LEU A 171 -4.48 4.43 -0.09
N SER A 172 -5.08 5.61 0.11
CA SER A 172 -4.49 6.68 0.95
C SER A 172 -4.16 6.23 2.38
N ARG A 173 -4.86 5.20 2.90
CA ARG A 173 -4.68 4.68 4.26
C ARG A 173 -3.62 3.59 4.34
N ILE A 174 -3.41 2.83 3.26
CA ILE A 174 -2.48 1.69 3.23
C ILE A 174 -1.20 1.96 2.42
N LEU A 175 -1.15 3.07 1.69
CA LEU A 175 0.01 3.60 0.97
C LEU A 175 0.22 5.06 1.41
N SER A 176 1.21 5.30 2.26
CA SER A 176 1.41 6.57 2.97
C SER A 176 2.00 7.66 2.08
N GLN A 177 2.77 7.27 1.08
CA GLN A 177 3.42 8.18 0.14
C GLN A 177 3.02 7.87 -1.29
N PRO A 178 2.85 8.91 -2.13
CA PRO A 178 2.63 8.71 -3.56
C PRO A 178 3.86 8.04 -4.19
N VAL A 179 3.63 7.13 -5.13
CA VAL A 179 4.69 6.49 -5.92
C VAL A 179 4.41 6.73 -7.40
N GLU A 180 5.35 7.37 -8.10
CA GLU A 180 5.21 7.69 -9.53
C GLU A 180 6.00 6.69 -10.37
N VAL A 181 5.35 5.69 -10.94
CA VAL A 181 6.04 4.68 -11.75
C VAL A 181 6.18 5.17 -13.19
N THR A 182 7.40 5.12 -13.72
CA THR A 182 7.71 5.49 -15.11
C THR A 182 7.36 4.34 -16.05
N LEU A 183 6.61 4.58 -17.13
CA LEU A 183 6.39 3.55 -18.13
C LEU A 183 7.54 3.48 -19.13
N PRO A 184 7.84 2.29 -19.71
CA PRO A 184 8.87 2.16 -20.74
C PRO A 184 8.62 3.06 -21.95
N SER A 185 7.34 3.26 -22.34
CA SER A 185 6.95 4.17 -23.43
C SER A 185 7.25 5.63 -23.15
N ASP A 186 7.44 6.02 -21.89
CA ASP A 186 7.79 7.39 -21.52
C ASP A 186 9.30 7.66 -21.71
N VAL A 187 10.13 6.62 -21.77
CA VAL A 187 11.61 6.73 -21.73
C VAL A 187 12.35 6.04 -22.87
N ILE A 188 11.77 4.99 -23.48
CA ILE A 188 12.35 4.26 -24.61
C ILE A 188 11.68 4.75 -25.91
N PRO A 189 12.41 5.46 -26.79
CA PRO A 189 11.84 5.97 -28.04
C PRO A 189 11.33 4.84 -28.95
N GLY A 190 10.07 4.94 -29.36
CA GLY A 190 9.44 3.96 -30.25
C GLY A 190 9.03 2.65 -29.58
N PHE A 191 9.07 2.58 -28.24
CA PHE A 191 8.60 1.41 -27.50
C PHE A 191 7.14 1.10 -27.82
N ALA A 192 6.87 -0.16 -28.12
CA ALA A 192 5.54 -0.70 -28.31
C ALA A 192 5.33 -1.91 -27.39
N PHE A 193 4.06 -2.18 -27.05
CA PHE A 193 3.73 -3.35 -26.23
C PHE A 193 4.23 -4.65 -26.88
N GLY A 194 5.07 -5.39 -26.14
CA GLY A 194 5.75 -6.61 -26.60
C GLY A 194 7.24 -6.39 -26.91
N ASP A 195 7.73 -5.15 -26.87
CA ASP A 195 9.17 -4.89 -26.83
C ASP A 195 9.73 -5.27 -25.46
N GLY A 196 10.77 -6.11 -25.44
CA GLY A 196 11.49 -6.42 -24.21
C GLY A 196 12.14 -5.16 -23.63
N PHE A 197 12.13 -5.04 -22.31
CA PHE A 197 12.89 -4.03 -21.58
C PHE A 197 13.24 -4.54 -20.19
N GLN A 198 14.19 -3.86 -19.55
CA GLN A 198 14.48 -4.03 -18.13
C GLN A 198 14.69 -2.67 -17.47
N ALA A 199 13.98 -2.41 -16.39
CA ALA A 199 14.29 -1.35 -15.45
C ALA A 199 15.24 -1.87 -14.35
N PHE A 200 16.16 -1.01 -13.94
CA PHE A 200 17.15 -1.26 -12.91
C PHE A 200 17.02 -0.22 -11.81
N ASP A 201 17.41 -0.60 -10.59
CA ASP A 201 17.66 0.38 -9.55
C ASP A 201 18.70 1.42 -10.01
N GLY A 202 18.56 2.67 -9.56
CA GLY A 202 19.41 3.78 -9.99
C GLY A 202 18.95 4.51 -11.25
N ASN A 203 17.64 4.54 -11.54
CA ASN A 203 17.00 5.35 -12.57
C ASN A 203 17.41 5.02 -14.01
N ARG A 204 17.46 3.73 -14.33
CA ARG A 204 17.96 3.25 -15.62
C ARG A 204 17.07 2.18 -16.21
N PHE A 205 16.85 2.27 -17.52
CA PHE A 205 16.19 1.27 -18.34
C PHE A 205 17.16 0.74 -19.39
N GLU A 206 16.99 -0.49 -19.83
CA GLU A 206 17.59 -1.05 -21.04
C GLU A 206 16.45 -1.53 -21.96
N ASP A 207 16.53 -1.23 -23.25
CA ASP A 207 15.61 -1.77 -24.24
C ASP A 207 16.02 -3.19 -24.67
N LYS A 208 15.26 -3.77 -25.62
CA LYS A 208 15.50 -5.12 -26.16
C LYS A 208 16.88 -5.33 -26.78
N ASP A 209 17.54 -4.26 -27.20
CA ASP A 209 18.88 -4.29 -27.79
C ASP A 209 19.97 -4.01 -26.75
N GLY A 210 19.59 -3.87 -25.47
CA GLY A 210 20.47 -3.55 -24.35
C GLY A 210 20.92 -2.08 -24.31
N LYS A 211 20.29 -1.20 -25.10
CA LYS A 211 20.65 0.22 -25.11
C LYS A 211 20.09 0.89 -23.86
N PRO A 212 20.90 1.67 -23.13
CA PRO A 212 20.46 2.32 -21.90
C PRO A 212 19.60 3.56 -22.17
N HIS A 213 18.59 3.77 -21.34
CA HIS A 213 17.72 4.95 -21.29
C HIS A 213 17.60 5.41 -19.83
N GLN A 214 17.46 6.72 -19.61
CA GLN A 214 17.34 7.30 -18.27
C GLN A 214 15.86 7.51 -17.93
N GLY A 215 15.47 7.11 -16.73
CA GLY A 215 14.08 7.21 -16.27
C GLY A 215 13.97 6.86 -14.80
N ALA A 216 13.08 7.50 -14.05
CA ALA A 216 12.94 7.21 -12.63
C ALA A 216 12.47 5.75 -12.43
N THR A 217 13.10 5.04 -11.50
CA THR A 217 12.78 3.64 -11.16
C THR A 217 12.58 3.47 -9.67
N HIS A 218 11.70 2.56 -9.28
CA HIS A 218 11.33 2.39 -7.88
C HIS A 218 11.68 1.00 -7.37
N ALA A 219 12.59 0.95 -6.39
CA ALA A 219 12.76 -0.23 -5.56
C ALA A 219 11.50 -0.42 -4.70
N SER A 220 10.97 -1.63 -4.75
CA SER A 220 9.65 -1.97 -4.23
C SER A 220 9.71 -2.70 -2.90
N THR A 221 8.58 -2.72 -2.20
CA THR A 221 8.46 -3.44 -0.95
C THR A 221 8.08 -4.89 -1.19
N PHE A 222 9.00 -5.83 -0.94
CA PHE A 222 8.59 -7.17 -0.58
C PHE A 222 8.33 -7.21 0.92
N GLY A 223 7.16 -7.67 1.34
CA GLY A 223 6.84 -7.89 2.75
C GLY A 223 7.64 -9.06 3.32
N ASP A 224 8.98 -9.02 3.31
CA ASP A 224 9.83 -10.09 3.85
C ASP A 224 9.38 -10.41 5.28
N PRO A 225 8.92 -11.65 5.60
CA PRO A 225 8.34 -11.94 6.90
C PRO A 225 9.34 -11.76 8.03
N ARG A 226 10.64 -11.92 7.74
CA ARG A 226 11.71 -11.68 8.70
C ARG A 226 11.87 -10.20 9.00
N THR A 227 11.86 -9.36 7.97
CA THR A 227 11.87 -7.90 8.12
C THR A 227 10.63 -7.43 8.85
N GLU A 228 9.43 -7.87 8.44
CA GLU A 228 8.17 -7.51 9.12
C GLU A 228 8.18 -7.96 10.60
N ALA A 229 8.62 -9.18 10.91
CA ALA A 229 8.75 -9.64 12.29
C ALA A 229 9.79 -8.84 13.09
N ALA A 230 10.89 -8.44 12.45
CA ALA A 230 11.89 -7.59 13.07
C ALA A 230 11.35 -6.18 13.36
N LEU A 231 10.57 -5.61 12.45
CA LEU A 231 9.90 -4.32 12.62
C LEU A 231 8.85 -4.38 13.74
N GLU A 232 8.01 -5.42 13.78
CA GLU A 232 7.03 -5.59 14.87
C GLU A 232 7.73 -5.76 16.22
N ALA A 233 8.84 -6.49 16.27
CA ALA A 233 9.65 -6.62 17.49
C ALA A 233 10.25 -5.27 17.95
N LEU A 234 10.60 -4.37 17.03
CA LEU A 234 11.04 -3.01 17.36
C LEU A 234 9.89 -2.15 17.89
N ILE A 235 8.71 -2.22 17.26
CA ILE A 235 7.50 -1.54 17.73
C ILE A 235 7.12 -2.00 19.14
N ALA A 236 7.10 -3.31 19.40
CA ALA A 236 6.80 -3.86 20.72
C ALA A 236 7.81 -3.38 21.78
N LYS A 237 9.10 -3.31 21.43
CA LYS A 237 10.14 -2.75 22.32
C LYS A 237 9.95 -1.25 22.55
N ALA A 238 9.50 -0.50 21.54
CA ALA A 238 9.17 0.92 21.70
C ALA A 238 8.01 1.11 22.67
N GLN A 239 6.91 0.38 22.47
CA GLN A 239 5.75 0.43 23.37
C GLN A 239 6.15 0.10 24.81
N GLN A 240 6.87 -1.01 25.02
CA GLN A 240 7.34 -1.38 26.36
C GLN A 240 8.24 -0.31 27.00
N ALA A 241 9.01 0.43 26.20
CA ALA A 241 9.82 1.53 26.69
C ALA A 241 8.95 2.75 27.07
N ILE A 242 7.90 3.05 26.30
CA ILE A 242 6.90 4.09 26.61
C ILE A 242 6.21 3.77 27.94
N ASP A 243 5.71 2.54 28.11
CA ASP A 243 5.01 2.10 29.32
C ASP A 243 5.89 2.22 30.58
N LYS A 244 7.21 2.07 30.42
CA LYS A 244 8.21 2.22 31.49
C LYS A 244 8.74 3.65 31.66
N GLY A 245 8.19 4.62 30.95
CA GLY A 245 8.65 6.03 30.96
C GLY A 245 10.06 6.22 30.39
N LYS A 246 10.59 5.27 29.63
CA LYS A 246 11.93 5.30 29.02
C LYS A 246 11.88 5.90 27.61
N VAL A 247 11.43 7.15 27.51
CA VAL A 247 11.17 7.86 26.23
C VAL A 247 12.37 7.82 25.27
N LYS A 248 13.60 8.07 25.76
CA LYS A 248 14.81 7.98 24.94
C LYS A 248 14.96 6.62 24.24
N ASN A 249 14.67 5.53 24.95
CA ASN A 249 14.75 4.18 24.39
C ASN A 249 13.62 3.94 23.40
N ALA A 250 12.41 4.44 23.68
CA ALA A 250 11.29 4.37 22.75
C ALA A 250 11.66 5.05 21.42
N LEU A 251 12.10 6.31 21.45
CA LEU A 251 12.51 7.06 20.26
C LEU A 251 13.64 6.37 19.50
N LYS A 252 14.60 5.74 20.20
CA LYS A 252 15.65 4.93 19.56
C LYS A 252 15.08 3.76 18.75
N TYR A 253 14.11 3.04 19.28
CA TYR A 253 13.49 1.91 18.56
C TYR A 253 12.61 2.40 17.41
N LEU A 254 11.82 3.45 17.62
CA LEU A 254 10.98 4.06 16.60
C LEU A 254 11.81 4.58 15.41
N ARG A 255 12.96 5.21 15.68
CA ARG A 255 13.89 5.66 14.63
C ARG A 255 14.40 4.51 13.77
N LYS A 256 14.76 3.37 14.39
CA LYS A 256 15.19 2.17 13.64
C LYS A 256 14.11 1.60 12.74
N VAL A 257 12.83 1.74 13.12
CA VAL A 257 11.71 1.37 12.24
C VAL A 257 11.61 2.36 11.08
N GLY A 258 11.84 3.66 11.32
CA GLY A 258 11.85 4.70 10.28
C GLY A 258 13.01 4.62 9.28
N GLU A 259 14.11 3.95 9.65
CA GLU A 259 15.30 3.73 8.80
C GLU A 259 15.05 2.75 7.64
N VAL A 260 13.91 2.04 7.59
CA VAL A 260 13.60 1.23 6.42
C VAL A 260 13.20 2.11 5.24
N ASP A 261 13.78 1.81 4.08
CA ASP A 261 13.61 2.56 2.82
C ASP A 261 12.21 2.41 2.21
N TYR A 262 11.30 1.69 2.86
CA TYR A 262 9.98 1.37 2.34
C TYR A 262 8.84 1.74 3.28
N ASP A 263 7.66 1.98 2.71
CA ASP A 263 6.48 2.40 3.45
C ASP A 263 5.69 1.20 4.03
N SER A 264 5.89 0.93 5.31
CA SER A 264 5.21 -0.14 6.04
C SER A 264 4.19 0.38 7.06
N ALA A 265 3.22 -0.47 7.43
CA ALA A 265 2.32 -0.19 8.56
C ALA A 265 3.11 0.04 9.87
N HIS A 266 4.22 -0.68 10.05
CA HIS A 266 5.15 -0.48 11.15
C HIS A 266 5.77 0.91 11.14
N LYS A 267 6.21 1.42 9.98
CA LYS A 267 6.77 2.78 9.84
C LYS A 267 5.73 3.84 10.21
N ARG A 268 4.51 3.74 9.68
CA ARG A 268 3.39 4.65 10.05
C ARG A 268 3.09 4.61 11.55
N ARG A 269 3.01 3.42 12.14
CA ARG A 269 2.80 3.26 13.58
C ARG A 269 3.96 3.86 14.38
N ALA A 270 5.19 3.68 13.93
CA ALA A 270 6.36 4.25 14.58
C ALA A 270 6.34 5.79 14.56
N GLU A 271 6.02 6.37 13.41
CA GLU A 271 5.89 7.82 13.21
C GLU A 271 4.78 8.41 14.09
N ALA A 272 3.60 7.76 14.13
CA ALA A 272 2.50 8.18 14.99
C ALA A 272 2.89 8.15 16.48
N MET A 273 3.50 7.06 16.95
CA MET A 273 4.00 6.94 18.33
C MET A 273 5.07 7.99 18.65
N ALA A 274 5.97 8.28 17.71
CA ALA A 274 6.99 9.30 17.89
C ALA A 274 6.39 10.71 17.97
N LEU A 275 5.39 11.00 17.13
CA LEU A 275 4.66 12.26 17.14
C LEU A 275 3.95 12.50 18.48
N GLU A 276 3.26 11.50 19.02
CA GLU A 276 2.62 11.59 20.33
C GLU A 276 3.61 11.93 21.46
N LEU A 277 4.79 11.30 21.45
CA LEU A 277 5.84 11.58 22.43
C LEU A 277 6.35 13.02 22.30
N VAL A 278 6.59 13.48 21.07
CA VAL A 278 7.02 14.86 20.77
C VAL A 278 5.98 15.87 21.26
N SER A 279 4.70 15.68 20.92
CA SER A 279 3.62 16.58 21.35
C SER A 279 3.48 16.63 22.88
N ALA A 280 3.64 15.50 23.58
CA ALA A 280 3.61 15.47 25.04
C ALA A 280 4.78 16.25 25.67
N ALA A 281 5.95 16.22 25.04
CA ALA A 281 7.11 16.97 25.49
C ALA A 281 6.97 18.47 25.22
N GLU A 282 6.43 18.87 24.08
CA GLU A 282 6.09 20.27 23.77
C GLU A 282 5.08 20.83 24.79
N ALA A 283 4.03 20.06 25.11
CA ALA A 283 3.10 20.43 26.17
C ALA A 283 3.80 20.61 27.53
N SER A 284 4.80 19.76 27.84
CA SER A 284 5.61 19.89 29.06
C SER A 284 6.49 21.15 29.07
N LEU A 285 6.98 21.59 27.90
CA LEU A 285 7.74 22.84 27.77
C LEU A 285 6.85 24.07 28.01
N ILE A 286 5.64 24.06 27.43
CA ILE A 286 4.63 25.12 27.64
C ILE A 286 4.22 25.18 29.12
N GLU A 287 3.96 24.02 29.73
CA GLU A 287 3.59 23.97 31.14
C GLU A 287 4.71 24.45 32.06
N ALA A 288 5.97 24.16 31.73
CA ALA A 288 7.11 24.69 32.46
C ALA A 288 7.19 26.23 32.40
N GLU A 289 6.85 26.84 31.27
CA GLU A 289 6.75 28.30 31.14
C GLU A 289 5.64 28.88 32.02
N ARG A 290 4.47 28.23 32.04
CA ARG A 290 3.34 28.62 32.88
C ARG A 290 3.69 28.55 34.37
N LEU A 291 4.30 27.45 34.82
CA LEU A 291 4.73 27.25 36.20
C LEU A 291 5.79 28.29 36.61
N HIS A 292 6.75 28.57 35.74
CA HIS A 292 7.75 29.61 36.00
C HIS A 292 7.11 30.99 36.16
N ALA A 293 6.15 31.36 35.29
CA ALA A 293 5.41 32.62 35.40
C ALA A 293 4.58 32.73 36.69
N ALA A 294 4.12 31.60 37.24
CA ALA A 294 3.41 31.52 38.52
C ALA A 294 4.33 31.52 39.76
N GLY A 295 5.65 31.58 39.58
CA GLY A 295 6.64 31.50 40.67
C GLY A 295 6.97 30.08 41.13
N GLU A 296 6.46 29.04 40.46
CA GLU A 296 6.67 27.62 40.78
C GLU A 296 7.94 27.07 40.12
N LEU A 297 9.10 27.72 40.36
CA LEU A 297 10.36 27.44 39.66
C LEU A 297 10.83 25.98 39.80
N THR A 298 10.65 25.36 40.97
CA THR A 298 11.10 23.98 41.21
C THR A 298 10.39 22.98 40.29
N GLU A 299 9.07 23.11 40.14
CA GLU A 299 8.28 22.22 39.27
C GLU A 299 8.54 22.53 37.78
N ALA A 300 8.70 23.81 37.41
CA ALA A 300 9.12 24.19 36.06
C ALA A 300 10.47 23.53 35.68
N LEU A 301 11.49 23.64 36.53
CA LEU A 301 12.81 23.05 36.28
C LEU A 301 12.77 21.51 36.24
N LYS A 302 11.87 20.88 37.01
CA LYS A 302 11.68 19.42 36.99
C LYS A 302 11.13 18.95 35.65
N LEU A 303 10.13 19.63 35.09
CA LEU A 303 9.62 19.34 33.74
C LEU A 303 10.71 19.52 32.68
N LEU A 304 11.42 20.65 32.68
CA LEU A 304 12.48 20.91 31.70
C LEU A 304 13.61 19.88 31.77
N ARG A 305 14.06 19.50 32.99
CA ARG A 305 15.08 18.46 33.16
C ARG A 305 14.61 17.10 32.67
N LYS A 306 13.33 16.78 32.88
CA LYS A 306 12.73 15.55 32.35
C LYS A 306 12.77 15.58 30.82
N VAL A 307 12.29 16.65 30.17
CA VAL A 307 12.33 16.78 28.70
C VAL A 307 13.76 16.67 28.17
N SER A 308 14.71 17.41 28.75
CA SER A 308 16.13 17.36 28.35
C SER A 308 16.73 15.96 28.43
N ARG A 309 16.42 15.19 29.49
CA ARG A 309 16.91 13.81 29.64
C ARG A 309 16.24 12.85 28.66
N ASP A 310 14.92 12.98 28.51
CA ASP A 310 14.08 12.04 27.77
C ASP A 310 14.27 12.19 26.25
N PHE A 311 14.60 13.41 25.78
CA PHE A 311 14.80 13.78 24.39
C PHE A 311 16.28 14.00 24.04
N LYS A 312 17.20 13.26 24.69
CA LYS A 312 18.63 13.39 24.40
C LYS A 312 18.92 13.23 22.90
N ASP A 313 19.75 14.11 22.34
CA ASP A 313 20.15 14.16 20.93
C ASP A 313 18.96 14.49 19.99
N HIS A 314 18.00 15.28 20.49
CA HIS A 314 16.82 15.80 19.76
C HIS A 314 16.68 17.31 20.01
N PRO A 315 16.14 18.12 19.06
CA PRO A 315 16.01 19.58 19.23
C PRO A 315 15.28 20.03 20.51
N LEU A 316 14.34 19.22 21.00
CA LEU A 316 13.64 19.48 22.28
C LEU A 316 14.56 19.44 23.51
N GLU A 317 15.70 18.73 23.46
CA GLU A 317 16.70 18.78 24.53
C GLU A 317 17.31 20.17 24.64
N ASP A 318 17.71 20.76 23.52
CA ASP A 318 18.36 22.07 23.51
C ASP A 318 17.38 23.15 23.93
N GLN A 319 16.15 23.11 23.43
CA GLN A 319 15.07 23.99 23.88
C GLN A 319 14.83 23.91 25.39
N ALA A 320 14.87 22.71 25.98
CA ALA A 320 14.72 22.53 27.41
C ALA A 320 15.94 23.09 28.18
N LYS A 321 17.17 22.85 27.70
CA LYS A 321 18.41 23.36 28.31
C LYS A 321 18.49 24.89 28.28
N GLU A 322 18.08 25.50 27.18
CA GLU A 322 18.04 26.96 27.03
C GLU A 322 17.09 27.60 28.04
N ARG A 323 15.88 27.06 28.19
CA ARG A 323 14.92 27.49 29.21
C ARG A 323 15.46 27.30 30.63
N ILE A 324 16.10 26.16 30.92
CA ILE A 324 16.76 25.92 32.22
C ILE A 324 17.81 27.00 32.52
N LYS A 325 18.64 27.35 31.52
CA LYS A 325 19.65 28.40 31.67
C LYS A 325 19.00 29.75 31.91
N ALA A 326 17.97 30.11 31.14
CA ALA A 326 17.25 31.38 31.27
C ALA A 326 16.59 31.55 32.66
N TYR A 327 15.96 30.50 33.19
CA TYR A 327 15.28 30.56 34.50
C TYR A 327 16.25 30.70 35.66
N LYS A 328 17.49 30.21 35.53
CA LYS A 328 18.53 30.35 36.54
C LYS A 328 19.23 31.71 36.53
N VAL A 329 19.23 32.42 35.40
CA VAL A 329 19.90 33.73 35.25
C VAL A 329 19.01 34.90 35.72
N LYS A 330 17.68 34.72 35.76
CA LYS A 330 16.73 35.75 36.21
C LYS A 330 16.47 35.75 37.73
N GLN A 331 17.30 35.06 38.52
CA GLN A 331 17.36 35.17 39.98
C GLN A 331 18.42 36.18 40.40
#